data_AF-A0AAE3XSJ0-F1
#
_entry.id   AF-A0AAE3XSJ0-F1
#
_cell.length_a   1.000
_cell.length_b   1.000
_cell.length_c   1.000
_cell.angle_alpha   90.00
_cell.angle_beta   90.00
_cell.angle_gamma   90.00
#
_symmetry.space_group_name_H-M   'P 1'
#
loop_
_entity.id
_entity.type
_entity.pdbx_description
1 polymer ?
#
loop_
_entity_poly.entity_id
_entity_poly.type
_entity_poly.pdbx_seq_one_letter_code
_entity_poly.pdbx_strand_id
1 'polypeptide(L)'
;MQQPDKDRILGLLIGKMPVREFESWLFKDLELESRIGSDMYFDLIDIDYRDSNSSCIVSQTLMGKHIDPVELKDFKYHKVLEQAGWYHGRKTEQTVTSKKLTPELKNARDILTEFGGLELISPYKCDYWTPRNICFPETIERLSHGVKYGLDKPLICFAHIDDFNSALYIDDENNYYLLDDIANIDLFRFKGNELSTLLQNLMGLDEQGNFELTGSSNRK
;
A
#
# COMPACT_ATOMS: atom_id res chain seq x y z
N MET A 1 -4.84 10.27 -22.90
CA MET A 1 -5.99 9.82 -22.10
C MET A 1 -6.29 10.82 -20.99
N GLN A 2 -7.55 11.21 -20.83
CA GLN A 2 -7.98 12.10 -19.74
C GLN A 2 -8.11 11.32 -18.42
N GLN A 3 -7.92 11.98 -17.28
CA GLN A 3 -7.92 11.33 -15.96
C GLN A 3 -9.25 10.59 -15.64
N PRO A 4 -10.45 11.14 -15.93
CA PRO A 4 -11.70 10.43 -15.63
C PRO A 4 -11.85 9.12 -16.42
N ASP A 5 -11.40 9.09 -17.68
CA ASP A 5 -11.45 7.88 -18.51
C ASP A 5 -10.45 6.84 -18.01
N LYS A 6 -9.26 7.30 -17.63
CA LYS A 6 -8.21 6.49 -17.01
C LYS A 6 -8.67 5.82 -15.72
N ASP A 7 -9.31 6.58 -14.84
CA ASP A 7 -9.83 6.06 -13.56
C ASP A 7 -10.91 4.99 -13.75
N ARG A 8 -11.73 5.09 -14.82
CA ARG A 8 -12.72 4.05 -15.16
C ARG A 8 -12.06 2.77 -15.61
N ILE A 9 -11.06 2.86 -16.48
CA ILE A 9 -10.26 1.72 -16.95
C ILE A 9 -9.56 1.03 -15.78
N LEU A 10 -8.80 1.79 -14.99
CA LEU A 10 -8.12 1.26 -13.81
C LEU A 10 -9.12 0.71 -12.79
N GLY A 11 -10.28 1.35 -12.63
CA GLY A 11 -11.39 0.89 -11.79
C GLY A 11 -11.94 -0.48 -12.21
N LEU A 12 -12.07 -0.74 -13.51
CA LEU A 12 -12.44 -2.07 -14.02
C LEU A 12 -11.34 -3.10 -13.72
N LEU A 13 -10.07 -2.75 -13.97
CA LEU A 13 -8.94 -3.66 -13.79
C LEU A 13 -8.75 -4.13 -12.34
N ILE A 14 -9.20 -3.35 -11.36
CA ILE A 14 -9.16 -3.73 -9.95
C ILE A 14 -10.50 -4.29 -9.43
N GLY A 15 -11.48 -4.50 -10.31
CA GLY A 15 -12.80 -5.05 -9.96
C GLY A 15 -13.73 -4.08 -9.21
N LYS A 16 -13.39 -2.78 -9.14
CA LYS A 16 -14.24 -1.74 -8.51
C LYS A 16 -15.39 -1.33 -9.42
N MET A 17 -15.17 -1.31 -10.73
CA MET A 17 -16.21 -1.02 -11.72
C MET A 17 -16.80 -2.33 -12.25
N PRO A 18 -18.13 -2.54 -12.17
CA PRO A 18 -18.78 -3.68 -12.80
C PRO A 18 -18.58 -3.68 -14.32
N VAL A 19 -18.32 -4.86 -14.90
CA VAL A 19 -18.13 -5.04 -16.34
C VAL A 19 -19.23 -4.39 -17.17
N ARG A 20 -20.50 -4.56 -16.77
CA ARG A 20 -21.66 -3.95 -17.45
C ARG A 20 -21.67 -2.43 -17.42
N GLU A 21 -21.18 -1.84 -16.34
CA GLU A 21 -21.09 -0.38 -16.22
C GLU A 21 -19.98 0.16 -17.13
N PHE A 22 -18.83 -0.53 -17.16
CA PHE A 22 -17.74 -0.23 -18.06
C PHE A 22 -18.15 -0.34 -19.54
N GLU A 23 -18.78 -1.45 -19.91
CA GLU A 23 -19.33 -1.68 -21.26
C GLU A 23 -20.31 -0.57 -21.64
N SER A 24 -21.26 -0.24 -20.76
CA SER A 24 -22.22 0.83 -21.03
C SER A 24 -21.54 2.20 -21.20
N TRP A 25 -20.41 2.46 -20.55
CA TRP A 25 -19.65 3.69 -20.74
C TRP A 25 -18.94 3.69 -22.09
N LEU A 26 -18.28 2.58 -22.44
CA LEU A 26 -17.54 2.41 -23.69
C LEU A 26 -18.41 2.66 -24.93
N PHE A 27 -19.66 2.17 -24.94
CA PHE A 27 -20.54 2.26 -26.11
C PHE A 27 -21.46 3.48 -26.15
N LYS A 28 -21.57 4.27 -25.08
CA LYS A 28 -22.48 5.43 -25.03
C LYS A 28 -21.81 6.78 -25.28
N ASP A 29 -20.49 6.86 -25.12
CA ASP A 29 -19.76 8.12 -25.22
C ASP A 29 -19.16 8.29 -26.63
N LEU A 30 -19.79 9.16 -27.42
CA LEU A 30 -19.44 9.40 -28.82
C LEU A 30 -18.06 10.05 -29.01
N GLU A 31 -17.52 10.69 -27.97
CA GLU A 31 -16.21 11.35 -28.02
C GLU A 31 -15.10 10.48 -27.45
N LEU A 32 -15.41 9.29 -26.93
CA LEU A 32 -14.47 8.48 -26.17
C LEU A 32 -13.22 8.11 -26.95
N GLU A 33 -13.36 7.69 -28.21
CA GLU A 33 -12.23 7.36 -29.09
C GLU A 33 -11.20 8.50 -29.12
N SER A 34 -11.66 9.75 -29.22
CA SER A 34 -10.78 10.92 -29.25
C SER A 34 -10.05 11.15 -27.92
N ARG A 35 -10.64 10.76 -26.78
CA ARG A 35 -10.08 11.00 -25.44
C ARG A 35 -9.12 9.91 -25.00
N ILE A 36 -9.41 8.65 -25.32
CA ILE A 36 -8.56 7.50 -24.94
C ILE A 36 -7.57 7.09 -26.05
N GLY A 37 -7.82 7.50 -27.29
CA GLY A 37 -7.01 7.17 -28.46
C GLY A 37 -7.57 5.97 -29.23
N SER A 38 -7.50 6.01 -30.56
CA SER A 38 -8.09 5.01 -31.45
C SER A 38 -7.58 3.59 -31.17
N ASP A 39 -6.27 3.39 -30.99
CA ASP A 39 -5.70 2.06 -30.75
C ASP A 39 -6.30 1.39 -29.51
N MET A 40 -6.38 2.10 -28.39
CA MET A 40 -6.98 1.60 -27.15
C MET A 40 -8.49 1.40 -27.30
N TYR A 41 -9.16 2.32 -27.97
CA TYR A 41 -10.59 2.21 -28.21
C TYR A 41 -10.95 0.97 -29.03
N PHE A 42 -10.25 0.72 -30.14
CA PHE A 42 -10.46 -0.48 -30.96
C PHE A 42 -10.16 -1.77 -30.19
N ASP A 43 -9.04 -1.81 -29.47
CA ASP A 43 -8.69 -2.92 -28.59
C ASP A 43 -9.79 -3.23 -27.55
N LEU A 44 -10.50 -2.21 -27.05
CA LEU A 44 -11.55 -2.36 -26.05
C LEU A 44 -12.90 -2.76 -26.63
N ILE A 45 -13.29 -2.22 -27.79
CA ILE A 45 -14.60 -2.54 -28.40
C ILE A 45 -14.62 -3.93 -29.05
N ASP A 46 -13.46 -4.48 -29.39
CA ASP A 46 -13.31 -5.83 -29.97
C ASP A 46 -13.52 -6.95 -28.93
N ILE A 47 -13.62 -6.62 -27.64
CA ILE A 47 -13.81 -7.58 -26.54
C ILE A 47 -15.29 -7.96 -26.39
N ASP A 48 -15.59 -9.25 -26.26
CA ASP A 48 -16.94 -9.72 -25.89
C ASP A 48 -17.16 -9.62 -24.38
N TYR A 49 -17.80 -8.54 -23.92
CA TYR A 49 -18.12 -8.29 -22.51
C TYR A 49 -19.18 -9.23 -21.91
N ARG A 50 -19.82 -10.09 -22.74
CA ARG A 50 -20.72 -11.14 -22.24
C ARG A 50 -19.95 -12.37 -21.77
N ASP A 51 -18.68 -12.51 -22.14
CA ASP A 51 -17.81 -13.56 -21.63
C ASP A 51 -17.55 -13.33 -20.13
N SER A 52 -17.70 -14.39 -19.34
CA SER A 52 -17.35 -14.42 -17.92
C SER A 52 -15.89 -14.04 -17.63
N ASN A 53 -14.99 -14.23 -18.61
CA ASN A 53 -13.57 -13.91 -18.52
C ASN A 53 -13.23 -12.54 -19.12
N SER A 54 -14.21 -11.73 -19.52
CA SER A 54 -13.99 -10.43 -20.16
C SER A 54 -13.08 -9.51 -19.35
N SER A 55 -13.17 -9.48 -18.01
CA SER A 55 -12.25 -8.72 -17.15
C SER A 55 -10.79 -9.18 -17.30
N CYS A 56 -10.54 -10.48 -17.45
CA CYS A 56 -9.21 -11.02 -17.69
C CYS A 56 -8.70 -10.65 -19.08
N ILE A 57 -9.56 -10.73 -20.10
CA ILE A 57 -9.24 -10.34 -21.48
C ILE A 57 -8.89 -8.85 -21.53
N VAL A 58 -9.71 -7.96 -20.93
CA VAL A 58 -9.41 -6.52 -20.85
C VAL A 58 -8.06 -6.28 -20.19
N SER A 59 -7.78 -6.96 -19.07
CA SER A 59 -6.47 -6.85 -18.43
C SER A 59 -5.33 -7.26 -19.37
N GLN A 60 -5.44 -8.39 -20.06
CA GLN A 60 -4.39 -8.85 -20.99
C GLN A 60 -4.20 -7.91 -22.17
N THR A 61 -5.30 -7.34 -22.70
CA THR A 61 -5.27 -6.41 -23.83
C THR A 61 -4.61 -5.08 -23.47
N LEU A 62 -4.84 -4.56 -22.26
CA LEU A 62 -4.36 -3.24 -21.86
C LEU A 62 -2.97 -3.25 -21.20
N MET A 63 -2.62 -4.29 -20.47
CA MET A 63 -1.37 -4.33 -19.68
C MET A 63 -0.13 -4.30 -20.59
N GLY A 64 0.81 -3.39 -20.28
CA GLY A 64 2.07 -3.23 -21.00
C GLY A 64 1.95 -2.54 -22.37
N LYS A 65 0.76 -2.56 -23.00
CA LYS A 65 0.47 -1.82 -24.24
C LYS A 65 -0.04 -0.41 -23.98
N HIS A 66 -1.03 -0.30 -23.09
CA HIS A 66 -1.78 0.93 -22.85
C HIS A 66 -1.71 1.42 -21.41
N ILE A 67 -1.51 0.50 -20.48
CA ILE A 67 -1.41 0.76 -19.06
C ILE A 67 -0.11 0.13 -18.53
N ASP A 68 0.71 0.96 -17.89
CA ASP A 68 1.93 0.52 -17.23
C ASP A 68 1.58 -0.33 -16.00
N PRO A 69 2.17 -1.53 -15.81
CA PRO A 69 2.01 -2.31 -14.59
C PRO A 69 2.31 -1.52 -13.30
N VAL A 70 3.29 -0.61 -13.31
CA VAL A 70 3.63 0.25 -12.16
C VAL A 70 2.48 1.19 -11.85
N GLU A 71 1.85 1.76 -12.88
CA GLU A 71 0.71 2.64 -12.72
C GLU A 71 -0.51 1.94 -12.12
N LEU A 72 -0.81 0.71 -12.58
CA LEU A 72 -1.88 -0.08 -11.99
C LEU A 72 -1.58 -0.43 -10.53
N LYS A 73 -0.32 -0.74 -10.21
CA LYS A 73 0.13 -0.98 -8.83
C LYS A 73 -0.11 0.24 -7.94
N ASP A 74 0.32 1.42 -8.38
CA ASP A 74 0.13 2.66 -7.64
C ASP A 74 -1.35 3.01 -7.49
N PHE A 75 -2.17 2.77 -8.52
CA PHE A 75 -3.62 2.97 -8.43
C PHE A 75 -4.25 2.05 -7.37
N LYS A 76 -3.89 0.77 -7.36
CA LYS A 76 -4.34 -0.18 -6.33
C LYS A 76 -3.96 0.29 -4.93
N TYR A 77 -2.71 0.72 -4.75
CA TYR A 77 -2.21 1.24 -3.48
C TYR A 77 -3.04 2.43 -2.99
N HIS A 78 -3.24 3.45 -3.84
CA HIS A 78 -4.03 4.63 -3.50
C HIS A 78 -5.48 4.27 -3.17
N LYS A 79 -6.05 3.26 -3.82
CA LYS A 79 -7.42 2.81 -3.51
C LYS A 79 -7.53 2.15 -2.14
N VAL A 80 -6.53 1.39 -1.71
CA VAL A 80 -6.50 0.86 -0.33
C VAL A 80 -6.42 2.02 0.67
N LEU A 81 -5.59 3.02 0.42
CA LEU A 81 -5.50 4.22 1.26
C LEU A 81 -6.85 4.96 1.34
N GLU A 82 -7.49 5.23 0.20
CA GLU A 82 -8.80 5.90 0.13
C GLU A 82 -9.88 5.13 0.90
N GLN A 83 -9.90 3.80 0.79
CA GLN A 83 -10.85 2.94 1.50
C GLN A 83 -10.66 2.98 3.02
N ALA A 84 -9.42 3.13 3.48
CA ALA A 84 -9.10 3.37 4.88
C ALA A 84 -9.48 4.79 5.35
N GLY A 85 -9.86 5.69 4.44
CA GLY A 85 -10.21 7.08 4.74
C GLY A 85 -9.03 8.07 4.63
N TRP A 86 -7.93 7.67 4.00
CA TRP A 86 -6.84 8.60 3.67
C TRP A 86 -7.22 9.52 2.50
N TYR A 87 -6.70 10.73 2.52
CA TYR A 87 -6.77 11.68 1.40
C TYR A 87 -5.53 12.57 1.39
N HIS A 88 -5.17 13.10 0.22
CA HIS A 88 -3.98 13.92 0.07
C HIS A 88 -4.02 15.15 0.99
N GLY A 89 -2.95 15.37 1.75
CA GLY A 89 -2.83 16.49 2.70
C GLY A 89 -3.54 16.26 4.03
N ARG A 90 -3.99 15.04 4.34
CA ARG A 90 -4.49 14.65 5.67
C ARG A 90 -3.46 15.00 6.75
N LYS A 91 -3.94 15.60 7.83
CA LYS A 91 -3.15 15.94 9.03
C LYS A 91 -3.97 15.64 10.27
N THR A 92 -3.56 14.63 11.02
CA THR A 92 -4.12 14.30 12.33
C THR A 92 -3.33 15.05 13.41
N GLU A 93 -4.02 15.46 14.47
CA GLU A 93 -3.34 16.06 15.62
C GLU A 93 -2.61 14.97 16.41
N GLN A 94 -1.29 15.04 16.42
CA GLN A 94 -0.46 14.16 17.23
C GLN A 94 -0.15 14.82 18.58
N THR A 95 -0.72 14.31 19.66
CA THR A 95 -0.39 14.74 21.03
C THR A 95 1.01 14.25 21.41
N VAL A 96 2.03 15.07 21.16
CA VAL A 96 3.38 14.80 21.66
C VAL A 96 3.64 15.64 22.90
N THR A 97 3.76 14.99 24.05
CA THR A 97 4.00 15.60 25.37
C THR A 97 5.43 16.12 25.57
N SER A 98 6.37 15.82 24.66
CA SER A 98 7.79 16.20 24.83
C SER A 98 8.14 17.54 24.20
N LYS A 99 8.77 18.44 24.99
CA LYS A 99 9.35 19.71 24.51
C LYS A 99 10.60 19.57 23.64
N LYS A 100 11.23 18.38 23.62
CA LYS A 100 12.35 18.04 22.71
C LYS A 100 12.02 16.72 22.03
N LEU A 101 11.72 16.77 20.74
CA LEU A 101 11.52 15.60 19.89
C LEU A 101 12.91 15.08 19.48
N THR A 102 13.22 13.84 19.80
CA THR A 102 14.36 13.14 19.19
C THR A 102 14.05 12.86 17.71
N PRO A 103 15.06 12.69 16.84
CA PRO A 103 14.84 12.50 15.40
C PRO A 103 13.91 11.32 15.07
N GLU A 104 14.12 10.16 15.70
CA GLU A 104 13.28 8.96 15.52
C GLU A 104 11.82 9.20 15.91
N LEU A 105 11.59 9.98 16.99
CA LEU A 105 10.26 10.35 17.43
C LEU A 105 9.60 11.36 16.48
N LYS A 106 10.38 12.24 15.86
CA LYS A 106 9.90 13.14 14.82
C LYS A 106 9.49 12.36 13.57
N ASN A 107 10.32 11.43 13.11
CA ASN A 107 10.03 10.60 11.94
C ASN A 107 8.72 9.82 12.13
N ALA A 108 8.54 9.15 13.26
CA ALA A 108 7.29 8.45 13.59
C ALA A 108 6.09 9.41 13.67
N ARG A 109 6.26 10.60 14.27
CA ARG A 109 5.21 11.62 14.34
C ARG A 109 4.78 12.07 12.94
N ASP A 110 5.72 12.30 12.04
CA ASP A 110 5.42 12.77 10.69
C ASP A 110 4.58 11.72 9.94
N ILE A 111 4.91 10.42 10.10
CA ILE A 111 4.09 9.30 9.59
C ILE A 111 2.69 9.31 10.21
N LEU A 112 2.57 9.34 11.54
CA LEU A 112 1.26 9.28 12.20
C LEU A 112 0.41 10.54 11.98
N THR A 113 1.03 11.68 11.72
CA THR A 113 0.31 12.89 11.31
C THR A 113 -0.45 12.65 10.00
N GLU A 114 0.12 11.87 9.09
CA GLU A 114 -0.53 11.54 7.82
C GLU A 114 -1.46 10.31 7.93
N PHE A 115 -0.97 9.24 8.56
CA PHE A 115 -1.61 7.92 8.54
C PHE A 115 -2.30 7.52 9.86
N GLY A 116 -2.17 8.30 10.93
CA GLY A 116 -2.71 7.97 12.25
C GLY A 116 -4.22 7.69 12.23
N GLY A 117 -4.60 6.61 12.93
CA GLY A 117 -5.98 6.12 13.00
C GLY A 117 -6.47 5.39 11.75
N LEU A 118 -5.62 5.17 10.74
CA LEU A 118 -5.97 4.39 9.57
C LEU A 118 -5.74 2.89 9.82
N GLU A 119 -6.62 2.09 9.26
CA GLU A 119 -6.47 0.65 9.13
C GLU A 119 -6.44 0.31 7.64
N LEU A 120 -5.26 -0.09 7.15
CA LEU A 120 -5.11 -0.52 5.76
C LEU A 120 -5.42 -2.00 5.68
N ILE A 121 -6.47 -2.38 4.94
CA ILE A 121 -6.86 -3.78 4.76
C ILE A 121 -6.32 -4.27 3.41
N SER A 122 -5.57 -5.36 3.42
CA SER A 122 -5.09 -5.99 2.20
C SER A 122 -6.26 -6.54 1.39
N PRO A 123 -6.38 -6.20 0.10
CA PRO A 123 -7.45 -6.72 -0.76
C PRO A 123 -7.19 -8.16 -1.24
N TYR A 124 -6.00 -8.71 -0.97
CA TYR A 124 -5.60 -10.03 -1.44
C TYR A 124 -5.86 -11.11 -0.39
N LYS A 125 -6.00 -12.36 -0.85
CA LYS A 125 -6.04 -13.51 0.06
C LYS A 125 -4.74 -13.56 0.82
N CYS A 126 -4.84 -13.51 2.15
CA CYS A 126 -3.70 -13.62 3.04
C CYS A 126 -3.04 -14.98 2.82
N ASP A 127 -1.82 -14.95 2.31
CA ASP A 127 -0.89 -16.05 2.46
C ASP A 127 -0.16 -15.91 3.81
N TYR A 128 0.85 -16.75 4.04
CA TYR A 128 1.60 -16.71 5.30
C TYR A 128 2.39 -15.40 5.51
N TRP A 129 2.64 -14.62 4.45
CA TRP A 129 3.54 -13.45 4.50
C TRP A 129 2.83 -12.10 4.32
N THR A 130 1.64 -12.08 3.70
CA THR A 130 0.87 -10.87 3.44
C THR A 130 -0.09 -10.59 4.60
N PRO A 131 0.14 -9.57 5.44
CA PRO A 131 -0.77 -9.19 6.51
C PRO A 131 -2.19 -8.87 6.02
N ARG A 132 -3.21 -9.24 6.81
CA ARG A 132 -4.60 -8.79 6.60
C ARG A 132 -4.74 -7.30 6.71
N ASN A 133 -4.15 -6.72 7.76
CA ASN A 133 -4.27 -5.31 8.05
C ASN A 133 -2.98 -4.71 8.62
N ILE A 134 -2.81 -3.41 8.37
CA ILE A 134 -1.77 -2.56 8.95
C ILE A 134 -2.50 -1.41 9.67
N CYS A 135 -2.35 -1.36 10.99
CA CYS A 135 -3.06 -0.45 11.87
C CYS A 135 -2.13 0.64 12.36
N PHE A 136 -2.43 1.89 12.02
CA PHE A 136 -1.67 3.06 12.49
C PHE A 136 -2.32 3.61 13.77
N PRO A 137 -1.62 3.60 14.91
CA PRO A 137 -2.18 4.12 16.16
C PRO A 137 -2.46 5.63 16.05
N GLU A 138 -3.47 6.10 16.79
CA GLU A 138 -3.78 7.54 16.85
C GLU A 138 -2.74 8.34 17.62
N THR A 139 -2.02 7.69 18.53
CA THR A 139 -1.01 8.29 19.40
C THR A 139 0.30 7.52 19.33
N ILE A 140 1.42 8.22 19.48
CA ILE A 140 2.74 7.57 19.54
C ILE A 140 2.85 6.74 20.83
N GLU A 141 2.81 5.42 20.68
CA GLU A 141 3.18 4.50 21.76
C GLU A 141 4.71 4.34 21.81
N ARG A 142 5.30 4.69 22.96
CA ARG A 142 6.73 4.51 23.18
C ARG A 142 7.01 3.08 23.62
N LEU A 143 7.34 2.21 22.67
CA LEU A 143 8.00 0.94 22.97
C LEU A 143 9.50 1.12 22.75
N SER A 144 10.27 1.14 23.83
CA SER A 144 11.72 1.23 23.74
C SER A 144 12.35 -0.14 23.55
N HIS A 145 13.23 -0.22 22.54
CA HIS A 145 14.61 -0.73 22.60
C HIS A 145 14.96 -1.63 21.40
N GLY A 146 15.53 -1.02 20.35
CA GLY A 146 16.31 -1.74 19.34
C GLY A 146 17.41 -2.61 19.96
N VAL A 147 17.89 -2.25 21.16
CA VAL A 147 18.88 -3.01 21.95
C VAL A 147 18.45 -4.45 22.21
N LYS A 148 17.15 -4.74 22.39
CA LYS A 148 16.64 -6.10 22.57
C LYS A 148 16.92 -7.01 21.35
N TYR A 149 17.16 -6.38 20.20
CA TYR A 149 17.44 -7.01 18.92
C TYR A 149 18.89 -6.78 18.47
N GLY A 150 19.77 -6.33 19.35
CA GLY A 150 21.19 -6.10 19.04
C GLY A 150 21.48 -4.80 18.28
N LEU A 151 20.52 -3.88 18.19
CA LEU A 151 20.74 -2.55 17.60
C LEU A 151 21.11 -1.52 18.67
N ASP A 152 22.22 -0.83 18.47
CA ASP A 152 22.64 0.30 19.31
C ASP A 152 21.95 1.62 18.89
N LYS A 153 20.64 1.55 18.63
CA LYS A 153 19.80 2.71 18.29
C LYS A 153 18.36 2.58 18.80
N PRO A 154 17.70 3.71 19.10
CA PRO A 154 16.29 3.72 19.45
C PRO A 154 15.43 3.44 18.21
N LEU A 155 14.31 2.74 18.43
CA LEU A 155 13.30 2.47 17.42
C LEU A 155 11.96 2.93 17.96
N ILE A 156 11.13 3.55 17.12
CA ILE A 156 9.77 3.99 17.49
C ILE A 156 8.76 3.23 16.65
N CYS A 157 7.79 2.60 17.32
CA CYS A 157 6.68 1.92 16.66
C CYS A 157 5.74 2.95 16.03
N PHE A 158 5.38 2.76 14.76
CA PHE A 158 4.42 3.63 14.06
C PHE A 158 3.23 2.88 13.46
N ALA A 159 3.23 1.54 13.45
CA ALA A 159 2.09 0.74 13.05
C ALA A 159 2.17 -0.68 13.60
N HIS A 160 1.01 -1.33 13.72
CA HIS A 160 0.85 -2.72 14.14
C HIS A 160 0.28 -3.56 12.99
N ILE A 161 0.56 -4.86 13.03
CA ILE A 161 0.05 -5.84 12.08
C ILE A 161 -0.69 -6.91 12.89
N ASP A 162 -2.03 -6.92 12.84
CA ASP A 162 -2.85 -7.65 13.82
C ASP A 162 -2.69 -9.18 13.73
N ASP A 163 -2.35 -9.72 12.57
CA ASP A 163 -2.31 -11.17 12.38
C ASP A 163 -1.17 -11.87 13.12
N PHE A 164 -0.12 -11.14 13.50
CA PHE A 164 1.19 -11.76 13.77
C PHE A 164 1.91 -11.26 15.04
N ASN A 165 1.25 -10.47 15.89
CA ASN A 165 1.93 -9.68 16.95
C ASN A 165 3.13 -8.89 16.39
N SER A 166 3.05 -8.52 15.11
CA SER A 166 4.10 -7.85 14.37
C SER A 166 3.92 -6.34 14.43
N ALA A 167 5.01 -5.60 14.29
CA ALA A 167 5.00 -4.16 14.39
C ALA A 167 6.02 -3.54 13.44
N LEU A 168 5.71 -2.32 12.98
CA LEU A 168 6.57 -1.52 12.13
C LEU A 168 7.24 -0.42 12.95
N TYR A 169 8.55 -0.30 12.77
CA TYR A 169 9.38 0.66 13.49
C TYR A 169 10.17 1.55 12.56
N ILE A 170 10.54 2.73 13.04
CA ILE A 170 11.41 3.69 12.37
C ILE A 170 12.54 4.14 13.30
N ASP A 171 13.71 4.42 12.72
CA ASP A 171 14.86 5.01 13.42
C ASP A 171 15.07 6.50 13.10
N ASP A 172 16.17 7.07 13.57
CA ASP A 172 16.57 8.46 13.37
C ASP A 172 17.00 8.78 11.93
N GLU A 173 17.39 7.75 11.16
CA GLU A 173 17.84 7.83 9.77
C GLU A 173 16.72 7.58 8.74
N ASN A 174 15.46 7.43 9.18
CA ASN A 174 14.32 7.02 8.35
C ASN A 174 14.45 5.60 7.74
N ASN A 175 15.16 4.70 8.42
CA ASN A 175 15.10 3.29 8.09
C ASN A 175 13.84 2.66 8.71
N TYR A 176 13.16 1.82 7.94
CA TYR A 176 11.98 1.09 8.39
C TYR A 176 12.32 -0.34 8.78
N TYR A 177 11.66 -0.84 9.81
CA TYR A 177 11.86 -2.18 10.34
C TYR A 177 10.53 -2.89 10.53
N LEU A 178 10.51 -4.19 10.25
CA LEU A 178 9.42 -5.11 10.54
C LEU A 178 9.89 -6.06 11.65
N LEU A 179 9.16 -6.06 12.76
CA LEU A 179 9.24 -7.13 13.75
C LEU A 179 8.33 -8.27 13.31
N ASP A 180 8.90 -9.46 13.18
CA ASP A 180 8.19 -10.73 13.04
C ASP A 180 8.23 -11.45 14.40
N ASP A 181 7.07 -11.81 14.95
CA ASP A 181 6.94 -12.64 16.18
C ASP A 181 6.11 -13.92 15.91
N ILE A 182 6.09 -14.40 14.66
CA ILE A 182 5.34 -15.61 14.30
C ILE A 182 6.08 -16.87 14.77
N ALA A 183 7.39 -16.96 14.47
CA ALA A 183 8.21 -18.15 14.76
C ALA A 183 9.40 -17.83 15.68
N ASN A 184 10.10 -16.75 15.38
CA ASN A 184 11.19 -16.18 16.18
C ASN A 184 10.90 -14.69 16.33
N ILE A 185 11.42 -14.07 17.39
CA ILE A 185 11.36 -12.62 17.58
C ILE A 185 12.48 -12.01 16.74
N ASP A 186 12.25 -11.87 15.44
CA ASP A 186 13.22 -11.42 14.44
C ASP A 186 12.89 -10.00 13.96
N LEU A 187 13.93 -9.19 13.79
CA LEU A 187 13.82 -7.81 13.31
C LEU A 187 14.44 -7.71 11.92
N PHE A 188 13.62 -7.37 10.94
CA PHE A 188 14.02 -7.18 9.57
C PHE A 188 14.05 -5.70 9.22
N ARG A 189 15.11 -5.23 8.57
CA ARG A 189 15.18 -3.88 8.01
C ARG A 189 14.70 -3.92 6.56
N PHE A 190 13.89 -2.94 6.18
CA PHE A 190 13.52 -2.72 4.80
C PHE A 190 14.65 -2.01 4.05
N LYS A 191 15.03 -2.52 2.88
CA LYS A 191 16.11 -2.01 2.02
C LYS A 191 15.69 -0.81 1.18
N GLY A 192 14.39 -0.53 1.06
CA GLY A 192 13.90 0.67 0.40
C GLY A 192 13.91 1.89 1.34
N ASN A 193 13.78 3.08 0.76
CA ASN A 193 13.80 4.37 1.45
C ASN A 193 12.44 5.06 1.53
N GLU A 194 11.41 4.53 0.86
CA GLU A 194 10.07 5.13 0.81
C GLU A 194 9.05 4.28 1.59
N LEU A 195 8.25 4.94 2.45
CA LEU A 195 7.17 4.30 3.21
C LEU A 195 6.11 3.70 2.28
N SER A 196 5.77 4.37 1.17
CA SER A 196 4.85 3.86 0.15
C SER A 196 5.28 2.49 -0.35
N THR A 197 6.57 2.34 -0.68
CA THR A 197 7.14 1.08 -1.17
C THR A 197 7.11 0.00 -0.08
N LEU A 198 7.38 0.35 1.17
CA LEU A 198 7.22 -0.58 2.30
C LEU A 198 5.78 -1.10 2.39
N LEU A 199 4.80 -0.19 2.41
CA LEU A 199 3.38 -0.55 2.55
C LEU A 199 2.88 -1.35 1.35
N GLN A 200 3.31 -1.01 0.13
CA GLN A 200 2.99 -1.79 -1.07
C GLN A 200 3.54 -3.22 -1.00
N ASN A 201 4.78 -3.41 -0.54
CA ASN A 201 5.35 -4.75 -0.32
C ASN A 201 4.56 -5.54 0.71
N LEU A 202 4.27 -4.93 1.86
CA LEU A 202 3.49 -5.58 2.92
C LEU A 202 2.06 -5.92 2.47
N MET A 203 1.47 -5.16 1.56
CA MET A 203 0.14 -5.46 1.02
C MET A 203 0.15 -6.42 -0.18
N GLY A 204 1.30 -7.01 -0.52
CA GLY A 204 1.42 -7.93 -1.66
C GLY A 204 1.20 -7.26 -3.02
N LEU A 205 1.35 -5.94 -3.09
CA LEU A 205 1.29 -5.17 -4.34
C LEU A 205 2.64 -5.15 -5.06
N ASP A 206 3.71 -5.34 -4.32
CA ASP A 206 5.09 -5.44 -4.81
C ASP A 206 5.72 -6.72 -4.26
N GLU A 207 6.28 -7.54 -5.15
CA GLU A 207 6.87 -8.84 -4.80
C GLU A 207 8.38 -8.73 -4.49
N GLN A 208 8.95 -7.53 -4.55
CA GLN A 208 10.36 -7.32 -4.24
C GLN A 208 10.58 -7.44 -2.72
N GLY A 209 10.78 -8.68 -2.26
CA GLY A 209 11.19 -9.02 -0.90
C GLY A 209 12.46 -8.27 -0.50
N ASN A 210 12.28 -7.07 0.03
CA ASN A 210 13.33 -6.10 0.28
C ASN A 210 13.67 -6.04 1.78
N PHE A 211 13.56 -7.16 2.50
CA PHE A 211 13.83 -7.23 3.92
C PHE A 211 15.17 -7.93 4.20
N GLU A 212 15.99 -7.36 5.08
CA GLU A 212 17.22 -7.96 5.59
C GLU A 212 17.12 -8.24 7.09
N LEU A 213 17.41 -9.48 7.50
CA LEU A 213 17.50 -9.81 8.91
C LEU A 213 18.60 -8.97 9.55
N THR A 214 18.20 -8.18 10.55
CA THR A 214 19.08 -7.22 11.24
C THR A 214 19.36 -7.66 12.67
N GLY A 215 18.46 -8.42 13.28
CA GLY A 215 18.65 -8.92 14.63
C GLY A 215 17.60 -9.93 15.04
N SER A 216 17.90 -10.70 16.08
CA SER A 216 17.01 -11.68 16.68
C SER A 216 17.05 -11.51 18.20
N SER A 217 15.89 -11.57 18.85
CA SER A 217 15.84 -11.59 20.30
C SER A 217 15.91 -13.03 20.82
N ASN A 218 16.90 -13.32 21.66
CA ASN A 218 16.92 -14.58 22.39
C ASN A 218 15.76 -14.60 23.39
N ARG A 219 14.72 -15.42 23.15
CA ARG A 219 13.75 -15.78 24.20
C ARG A 219 14.55 -16.43 25.35
N LYS A 220 14.69 -15.73 26.47
CA LYS A 220 15.12 -16.30 27.75
C LYS A 220 13.89 -16.76 28.52
#